data_AF-A0A085TXH1-F1
#
_entry.id   AF-A0A085TXH1-F1
#
_cell.length_a   1.000
_cell.length_b   1.000
_cell.length_c   1.000
_cell.angle_alpha   90.00
_cell.angle_beta   90.00
_cell.angle_gamma   90.00
#
_symmetry.space_group_name_H-M   'P 1'
#
loop_
_entity.id
_entity.type
_entity.pdbx_description
1 polymer ?
#
loop_
_entity_poly.entity_id
_entity_poly.type
_entity_poly.pdbx_seq_one_letter_code
_entity_poly.pdbx_strand_id
1 'polypeptide(L)'
;MSRQGLRRFAASQEGAITPFALLWLMLTLTVGSLAVDVSNAYRERTQMQDAVDATALGAVYLESDPKISVDEARQRAVAVGQANLGQDASSVITPEDVVFGYYDDTNDTFTTTYTAGEALTRAVKVTAHRDAERNNETPTFMARLAGKFGWTIRTSAIAEAYRPKCLTEGLSANGVIDLQSGNTFKSGFCLYARAYVSLNQNNIFEPGSIVSMPDVNNLDIPASGFSRNDGLAEALRNAFYDLRILNQLSTKIDDLRSGAATMPSYITDPSITTISKSKIDTSEFQPGHVYELSCSGSKAHIDGTTIKDAVIFASCPVVFGNGVALENVIFANTSTSDRSFSAPSGLRLGANDSCASGGGVQILTLGGVGSAAKVEFYGSQIIAARDVNFAAQANGVQGISVIAGGKIDGTSNSTFGHCGSGMDSSFDLQYFRLRA
;
A
#
# COMPACT_ATOMS: atom_id res chain seq x y z
N MET A 1 -13.27 -84.57 -27.81
CA MET A 1 -12.26 -83.80 -28.57
C MET A 1 -11.13 -84.74 -29.00
N SER A 2 -10.77 -84.77 -30.29
CA SER A 2 -9.70 -85.66 -30.78
C SER A 2 -8.32 -85.15 -30.32
N ARG A 3 -7.37 -86.07 -30.05
CA ARG A 3 -5.98 -85.76 -29.70
C ARG A 3 -5.28 -84.84 -30.72
N GLN A 4 -5.72 -84.87 -31.98
CA GLN A 4 -5.23 -83.98 -33.04
C GLN A 4 -5.69 -82.54 -32.89
N GLY A 5 -6.93 -82.29 -32.43
CA GLY A 5 -7.44 -80.94 -32.18
C GLY A 5 -6.69 -80.24 -31.03
N LEU A 6 -6.39 -80.98 -29.96
CA LEU A 6 -5.61 -80.47 -28.82
C LEU A 6 -4.15 -80.16 -29.20
N ARG A 7 -3.51 -80.98 -30.04
CA ARG A 7 -2.16 -80.73 -30.56
C ARG A 7 -2.10 -79.53 -31.51
N ARG A 8 -3.12 -79.34 -32.36
CA ARG A 8 -3.22 -78.15 -33.23
C ARG A 8 -3.45 -76.86 -32.43
N PHE A 9 -4.30 -76.89 -31.40
CA PHE A 9 -4.52 -75.74 -30.53
C PHE A 9 -3.25 -75.36 -29.76
N ALA A 10 -2.55 -76.34 -29.17
CA ALA A 10 -1.29 -76.11 -28.45
C ALA A 10 -0.13 -75.64 -29.34
N ALA A 11 -0.19 -75.91 -30.65
CA ALA A 11 0.80 -75.43 -31.63
C ALA A 11 0.36 -74.15 -32.38
N SER A 12 -0.85 -73.62 -32.11
CA SER A 12 -1.34 -72.43 -32.80
C SER A 12 -0.67 -71.17 -32.24
N GLN A 13 -0.10 -70.36 -33.12
CA GLN A 13 0.53 -69.07 -32.77
C GLN A 13 -0.38 -67.87 -33.02
N GLU A 14 -1.60 -68.10 -33.53
CA GLU A 14 -2.58 -67.06 -33.87
C GLU A 14 -3.01 -66.22 -32.63
N GLY A 15 -2.85 -66.76 -31.42
CA GLY A 15 -3.11 -66.06 -30.16
C GLY A 15 -1.93 -65.28 -29.57
N ALA A 16 -0.73 -65.32 -30.16
CA ALA A 16 0.47 -64.68 -29.62
C ALA A 16 0.44 -63.15 -29.71
N ILE A 17 -0.37 -62.60 -30.61
CA ILE A 17 -0.60 -61.14 -30.73
C ILE A 17 -1.37 -60.61 -29.52
N THR A 18 -2.27 -61.39 -28.92
CA THR A 18 -3.08 -60.97 -27.77
C THR A 18 -2.26 -60.62 -26.52
N PRO A 19 -1.35 -61.48 -25.99
CA PRO A 19 -0.53 -61.12 -24.83
C PRO A 19 0.44 -59.97 -25.13
N PHE A 20 0.94 -59.86 -26.37
CA PHE A 20 1.80 -58.75 -26.79
C PHE A 20 1.03 -57.43 -26.86
N ALA A 21 -0.19 -57.44 -27.42
CA ALA A 21 -1.07 -56.27 -27.46
C ALA A 21 -1.49 -55.83 -26.06
N LEU A 22 -1.77 -56.78 -25.15
CA LEU A 22 -2.04 -56.47 -23.73
C LEU A 22 -0.82 -55.84 -23.04
N LEU A 23 0.39 -56.35 -23.31
CA LEU A 23 1.62 -55.76 -22.78
C LEU A 23 1.80 -54.32 -23.26
N TRP A 24 1.67 -54.06 -24.57
CA TRP A 24 1.80 -52.72 -25.13
C TRP A 24 0.70 -51.77 -24.68
N LEU A 25 -0.53 -52.25 -24.54
CA LEU A 25 -1.63 -51.47 -23.97
C LEU A 25 -1.29 -51.06 -22.52
N MET A 26 -0.83 -51.99 -21.69
CA MET A 26 -0.43 -51.67 -20.31
C MET A 26 0.73 -50.67 -20.25
N LEU A 27 1.71 -50.81 -21.15
CA LEU A 27 2.88 -49.94 -21.21
C LEU A 27 2.51 -48.51 -21.64
N THR A 28 1.70 -48.38 -22.69
CA THR A 28 1.21 -47.09 -23.17
C THR A 28 0.25 -46.43 -22.19
N LEU A 29 -0.62 -47.20 -21.52
CA LEU A 29 -1.46 -46.68 -20.44
C LEU A 29 -0.64 -46.22 -19.24
N THR A 30 0.44 -46.92 -18.89
CA THR A 30 1.31 -46.51 -17.77
C THR A 30 2.08 -45.22 -18.11
N VAL A 31 2.64 -45.10 -19.31
CA VAL A 31 3.32 -43.87 -19.73
C VAL A 31 2.33 -42.72 -19.90
N GLY A 32 1.19 -42.97 -20.54
CA GLY A 32 0.11 -42.00 -20.69
C GLY A 32 -0.49 -41.56 -19.34
N SER A 33 -0.53 -42.47 -18.36
CA SER A 33 -1.00 -42.16 -17.01
C SER A 33 -0.15 -41.10 -16.34
N LEU A 34 1.18 -41.21 -16.48
CA LEU A 34 2.09 -40.25 -15.88
C LEU A 34 1.83 -38.85 -16.42
N ALA A 35 1.60 -38.71 -17.73
CA ALA A 35 1.30 -37.41 -18.33
C ALA A 35 0.02 -36.80 -17.74
N VAL A 36 -1.09 -37.55 -17.71
CA VAL A 36 -2.37 -37.05 -17.19
C VAL A 36 -2.30 -36.75 -15.70
N ASP A 37 -1.70 -37.64 -14.92
CA ASP A 37 -1.63 -37.52 -13.46
C ASP A 37 -0.69 -36.40 -13.02
N VAL A 38 0.43 -36.20 -13.72
CA VAL A 38 1.34 -35.08 -13.48
C VAL A 38 0.68 -33.77 -13.88
N SER A 39 -0.03 -33.70 -15.01
CA SER A 39 -0.79 -32.51 -15.39
C SER A 39 -1.86 -32.14 -14.36
N ASN A 40 -2.55 -33.14 -13.80
CA ASN A 40 -3.51 -32.91 -12.71
C ASN A 40 -2.83 -32.40 -11.44
N ALA A 41 -1.68 -32.99 -11.06
CA ALA A 41 -0.92 -32.52 -9.90
C ALA A 41 -0.44 -31.07 -10.06
N TYR A 42 0.01 -30.68 -11.26
CA TYR A 42 0.36 -29.28 -11.53
C TYR A 42 -0.85 -28.35 -11.46
N ARG A 43 -2.00 -28.76 -11.99
CA ARG A 43 -3.25 -27.98 -11.90
C ARG A 43 -3.64 -27.75 -10.44
N GLU A 44 -3.65 -28.80 -9.62
CA GLU A 44 -3.95 -28.70 -8.18
C GLU A 44 -2.93 -27.83 -7.45
N ARG A 45 -1.63 -27.95 -7.78
CA ARG A 45 -0.59 -27.08 -7.21
C ARG A 45 -0.84 -25.61 -7.52
N THR A 46 -1.24 -25.26 -8.75
CA THR A 46 -1.57 -23.88 -9.12
C THR A 46 -2.79 -23.38 -8.35
N GLN A 47 -3.88 -24.16 -8.29
CA GLN A 47 -5.05 -23.79 -7.49
C GLN A 47 -4.73 -23.61 -6.01
N MET A 48 -3.89 -24.50 -5.45
CA MET A 48 -3.42 -24.38 -4.08
C MET A 48 -2.53 -23.14 -3.87
N GLN A 49 -1.72 -22.75 -4.86
CA GLN A 49 -0.93 -21.53 -4.80
C GLN A 49 -1.82 -20.29 -4.75
N ASP A 50 -2.80 -20.17 -5.65
CA ASP A 50 -3.74 -19.05 -5.67
C ASP A 50 -4.51 -18.95 -4.34
N ALA A 51 -4.88 -20.10 -3.76
CA ALA A 51 -5.56 -20.16 -2.47
C ALA A 51 -4.68 -19.67 -1.30
N VAL A 52 -3.42 -20.10 -1.21
CA VAL A 52 -2.51 -19.62 -0.14
C VAL A 52 -2.14 -18.15 -0.32
N ASP A 53 -1.98 -17.68 -1.55
CA ASP A 53 -1.69 -16.28 -1.86
C ASP A 53 -2.84 -15.36 -1.37
N ALA A 54 -4.08 -15.72 -1.71
CA ALA A 54 -5.26 -15.00 -1.26
C ALA A 54 -5.46 -15.08 0.26
N THR A 55 -5.20 -16.24 0.87
CA THR A 55 -5.28 -16.42 2.32
C THR A 55 -4.24 -15.56 3.04
N ALA A 56 -2.98 -15.56 2.58
CA ALA A 56 -1.90 -14.80 3.20
C ALA A 56 -2.18 -13.29 3.12
N LEU A 57 -2.55 -12.79 1.93
CA LEU A 57 -2.93 -11.38 1.74
C LEU A 57 -4.15 -10.99 2.57
N GLY A 58 -5.18 -11.84 2.61
CA GLY A 58 -6.38 -11.61 3.41
C GLY A 58 -6.08 -11.58 4.91
N ALA A 59 -5.24 -12.50 5.40
CA ALA A 59 -4.88 -12.57 6.80
C ALA A 59 -4.10 -11.33 7.26
N VAL A 60 -3.09 -10.91 6.50
CA VAL A 60 -2.30 -9.72 6.85
C VAL A 60 -3.14 -8.44 6.71
N TYR A 61 -4.05 -8.36 5.73
CA TYR A 61 -4.98 -7.24 5.59
C TYR A 61 -5.93 -7.14 6.80
N LEU A 62 -6.55 -8.25 7.20
CA LEU A 62 -7.51 -8.26 8.30
C LEU A 62 -6.83 -8.00 9.65
N GLU A 63 -5.60 -8.49 9.86
CA GLU A 63 -4.82 -8.21 11.07
C GLU A 63 -4.39 -6.74 11.19
N SER A 64 -4.28 -6.03 10.07
CA SER A 64 -3.98 -4.59 10.08
C SER A 64 -5.11 -3.72 10.64
N ASP A 65 -6.35 -4.23 10.70
CA ASP A 65 -7.49 -3.51 11.26
C ASP A 65 -7.51 -3.64 12.79
N PRO A 66 -7.37 -2.53 13.56
CA PRO A 66 -7.36 -2.58 15.02
C PRO A 66 -8.68 -3.08 15.62
N LYS A 67 -9.76 -3.16 14.83
CA LYS A 67 -11.07 -3.68 15.27
C LYS A 67 -11.20 -5.20 15.13
N ILE A 68 -10.26 -5.87 14.46
CA ILE A 68 -10.31 -7.31 14.18
C ILE A 68 -9.26 -8.02 15.04
N SER A 69 -9.68 -9.08 15.75
CA SER A 69 -8.74 -9.92 16.49
C SER A 69 -7.94 -10.83 15.56
N VAL A 70 -6.73 -11.24 15.96
CA VAL A 70 -5.88 -12.16 15.17
C VAL A 70 -6.60 -13.48 14.87
N ASP A 71 -7.40 -14.00 15.81
CA ASP A 71 -8.16 -15.24 15.63
C ASP A 71 -9.30 -15.08 14.61
N GLU A 72 -9.97 -13.93 14.64
CA GLU A 72 -11.00 -13.59 13.65
C GLU A 72 -10.41 -13.36 12.26
N ALA A 73 -9.26 -12.67 12.17
CA ALA A 73 -8.50 -12.49 10.93
C ALA A 73 -8.10 -13.84 10.33
N ARG A 74 -7.60 -14.76 11.16
CA ARG A 74 -7.26 -16.14 10.77
C ARG A 74 -8.45 -16.87 10.18
N GLN A 75 -9.58 -16.92 10.88
CA GLN A 75 -10.77 -17.65 10.43
C GLN A 75 -11.33 -17.09 9.11
N ARG A 76 -11.41 -15.76 9.00
CA ARG A 76 -11.89 -15.09 7.78
C ARG A 76 -10.95 -15.30 6.61
N ALA A 77 -9.63 -15.23 6.82
CA ALA A 77 -8.65 -15.49 5.77
C ALA A 77 -8.72 -16.92 5.26
N VAL A 78 -8.83 -17.91 6.16
CA VAL A 78 -9.01 -19.32 5.79
C VAL A 78 -10.26 -19.50 4.92
N ALA A 79 -11.36 -18.84 5.25
CA ALA A 79 -12.58 -18.89 4.44
C ALA A 79 -12.36 -18.35 3.02
N VAL A 80 -11.55 -17.30 2.84
CA VAL A 80 -11.15 -16.78 1.52
C VAL A 80 -10.34 -17.83 0.75
N GLY A 81 -9.34 -18.45 1.38
CA GLY A 81 -8.55 -19.53 0.77
C GLY A 81 -9.39 -20.73 0.36
N GLN A 82 -10.29 -21.16 1.23
CA GLN A 82 -11.14 -22.32 0.99
C GLN A 82 -12.12 -22.06 -0.16
N ALA A 83 -12.59 -20.83 -0.34
CA ALA A 83 -13.43 -20.46 -1.48
C ALA A 83 -12.71 -20.64 -2.83
N ASN A 84 -11.38 -20.52 -2.87
CA ASN A 84 -10.57 -20.74 -4.08
C ASN A 84 -10.31 -22.22 -4.39
N LEU A 85 -10.52 -23.13 -3.43
CA LEU A 85 -10.20 -24.56 -3.54
C LEU A 85 -11.41 -25.43 -3.87
N GLY A 86 -12.63 -24.94 -3.64
CA GLY A 86 -13.86 -25.69 -3.93
C GLY A 86 -14.13 -26.82 -2.94
N GLN A 87 -14.31 -28.06 -3.44
CA GLN A 87 -14.64 -29.23 -2.60
C GLN A 87 -13.43 -29.67 -1.76
N ASP A 88 -13.69 -30.18 -0.55
CA ASP A 88 -12.70 -30.67 0.42
C ASP A 88 -11.67 -29.64 0.90
N ALA A 89 -11.92 -28.35 0.63
CA ALA A 89 -11.03 -27.25 0.94
C ALA A 89 -10.66 -27.11 2.42
N SER A 90 -11.57 -27.51 3.32
CA SER A 90 -11.38 -27.41 4.77
C SER A 90 -10.27 -28.31 5.32
N SER A 91 -9.90 -29.36 4.60
CA SER A 91 -8.74 -30.19 4.93
C SER A 91 -7.42 -29.63 4.39
N VAL A 92 -7.50 -28.80 3.34
CA VAL A 92 -6.34 -28.31 2.59
C VAL A 92 -5.70 -27.11 3.27
N ILE A 93 -6.52 -26.19 3.78
CA ILE A 93 -6.09 -25.04 4.59
C ILE A 93 -6.92 -25.02 5.86
N THR A 94 -6.25 -25.18 7.00
CA THR A 94 -6.84 -25.06 8.33
C THR A 94 -6.36 -23.79 9.02
N PRO A 95 -6.98 -23.33 10.12
CA PRO A 95 -6.50 -22.18 10.88
C PRO A 95 -5.04 -22.30 11.31
N GLU A 96 -4.59 -23.49 11.70
CA GLU A 96 -3.24 -23.77 12.17
C GLU A 96 -2.17 -23.54 11.08
N ASP A 97 -2.57 -23.58 9.81
CA ASP A 97 -1.70 -23.32 8.68
C ASP A 97 -1.37 -21.84 8.47
N VAL A 98 -2.11 -20.95 9.14
CA VAL A 98 -1.95 -19.49 9.05
C VAL A 98 -1.15 -19.00 10.25
N VAL A 99 0.14 -18.77 10.01
CA VAL A 99 1.11 -18.36 11.02
C VAL A 99 1.42 -16.88 10.88
N PHE A 100 1.12 -16.12 11.92
CA PHE A 100 1.46 -14.70 12.03
C PHE A 100 2.90 -14.55 12.56
N GLY A 101 3.62 -13.57 12.03
CA GLY A 101 4.99 -13.30 12.40
C GLY A 101 5.53 -12.08 11.68
N TYR A 102 6.80 -12.17 11.27
CA TYR A 102 7.55 -11.09 10.67
C TYR A 102 8.37 -11.61 9.49
N TYR A 103 8.57 -10.76 8.52
CA TYR A 103 9.52 -10.94 7.44
C TYR A 103 10.81 -10.19 7.78
N ASP A 104 11.92 -10.89 7.74
CA ASP A 104 13.25 -10.31 7.86
C ASP A 104 13.76 -9.93 6.47
N ASP A 105 13.76 -8.63 6.18
CA ASP A 105 14.23 -8.09 4.90
C ASP A 105 15.74 -8.25 4.69
N THR A 106 16.51 -8.51 5.75
CA THR A 106 17.98 -8.68 5.67
C THR A 106 18.34 -10.11 5.29
N ASN A 107 17.69 -11.08 5.94
CA ASN A 107 17.97 -12.51 5.72
C ASN A 107 17.03 -13.15 4.68
N ASP A 108 16.00 -12.43 4.23
CA ASP A 108 14.98 -12.90 3.31
C ASP A 108 14.24 -14.15 3.83
N THR A 109 13.88 -14.11 5.12
CA THR A 109 13.22 -15.24 5.80
C THR A 109 12.02 -14.80 6.64
N PHE A 110 11.07 -15.73 6.82
CA PHE A 110 9.96 -15.57 7.75
C PHE A 110 10.36 -16.05 9.14
N THR A 111 10.05 -15.24 10.16
CA THR A 111 10.28 -15.54 11.58
C THR A 111 9.03 -15.26 12.40
N THR A 112 8.79 -16.01 13.47
CA THR A 112 7.72 -15.74 14.43
C THR A 112 8.20 -14.89 15.61
N THR A 113 9.51 -14.62 15.69
CA THR A 113 10.12 -13.90 16.80
C THR A 113 10.41 -12.46 16.39
N TYR A 114 9.96 -11.52 17.23
CA TYR A 114 10.32 -10.12 17.08
C TYR A 114 11.63 -9.82 17.82
N THR A 115 12.61 -9.31 17.11
CA THR A 115 13.86 -8.80 17.68
C THR A 115 13.93 -7.29 17.44
N ALA A 116 14.00 -6.50 18.51
CA ALA A 116 14.14 -5.06 18.37
C ALA A 116 15.49 -4.70 17.70
N GLY A 117 15.44 -3.84 16.68
CA GLY A 117 16.62 -3.40 15.92
C GLY A 117 16.88 -4.16 14.63
N GLU A 118 16.15 -5.25 14.36
CA GLU A 118 16.14 -5.93 13.06
C GLU A 118 15.11 -5.30 12.12
N ALA A 119 15.35 -5.39 10.81
CA ALA A 119 14.44 -4.90 9.77
C ALA A 119 13.26 -5.88 9.57
N LEU A 120 12.42 -5.97 10.60
CA LEU A 120 11.28 -6.89 10.67
C LEU A 120 9.98 -6.20 10.28
N THR A 121 9.33 -6.72 9.25
CA THR A 121 8.04 -6.24 8.75
C THR A 121 6.94 -7.24 9.11
N ARG A 122 5.76 -6.80 9.55
CA ARG A 122 4.66 -7.75 9.89
C ARG A 122 4.31 -8.60 8.69
N ALA A 123 4.20 -9.91 8.90
CA ALA A 123 3.93 -10.86 7.83
C ALA A 123 3.10 -12.05 8.30
N VAL A 124 2.47 -12.71 7.34
CA VAL A 124 1.71 -13.94 7.53
C VAL A 124 2.18 -14.99 6.54
N LYS A 125 2.55 -16.16 7.06
CA LYS A 125 2.85 -17.34 6.26
C LYS A 125 1.66 -18.28 6.28
N VAL A 126 1.26 -18.74 5.10
CA VAL A 126 0.20 -19.74 4.93
C VAL A 126 0.76 -20.93 4.19
N THR A 127 0.42 -22.14 4.63
CA THR A 127 0.82 -23.38 3.96
C THR A 127 -0.40 -24.24 3.65
N ALA A 128 -0.60 -24.64 2.39
CA ALA A 128 -1.66 -25.58 2.03
C ALA A 128 -1.09 -26.99 1.89
N HIS A 129 -1.90 -27.97 2.29
CA HIS A 129 -1.51 -29.37 2.37
C HIS A 129 -2.52 -30.27 1.65
N ARG A 130 -2.05 -30.97 0.62
CA ARG A 130 -2.67 -32.21 0.14
C ARG A 130 -1.69 -33.35 0.38
N ASP A 131 -1.83 -34.07 1.48
CA ASP A 131 -0.88 -35.11 1.87
C ASP A 131 -1.55 -36.30 2.59
N ALA A 132 -0.79 -37.37 2.75
CA ALA A 132 -1.27 -38.60 3.37
C ALA A 132 -1.61 -38.41 4.85
N GLU A 133 -0.94 -37.47 5.55
CA GLU A 133 -1.18 -37.18 6.97
C GLU A 133 -2.59 -36.61 7.18
N ARG A 134 -3.07 -35.79 6.24
CA ARG A 134 -4.43 -35.23 6.24
C ARG A 134 -5.47 -36.08 5.51
N ASN A 135 -5.07 -37.25 4.99
CA ASN A 135 -5.92 -38.13 4.17
C ASN A 135 -6.60 -37.38 3.00
N ASN A 136 -5.92 -36.41 2.39
CA ASN A 136 -6.48 -35.53 1.35
C ASN A 136 -5.57 -35.38 0.11
N GLU A 137 -4.70 -36.38 -0.10
CA GLU A 137 -3.82 -36.45 -1.28
C GLU A 137 -4.61 -36.26 -2.58
N THR A 138 -4.01 -35.59 -3.55
CA THR A 138 -4.59 -35.47 -4.88
C THR A 138 -4.68 -36.85 -5.51
N PRO A 139 -5.87 -37.38 -5.81
CA PRO A 139 -6.00 -38.71 -6.37
C PRO A 139 -5.36 -38.76 -7.76
N THR A 140 -4.69 -39.87 -8.02
CA THR A 140 -4.29 -40.24 -9.38
C THR A 140 -5.45 -40.93 -10.10
N PHE A 141 -5.50 -40.79 -11.41
CA PHE A 141 -6.42 -41.47 -12.29
C PHE A 141 -5.83 -42.82 -12.71
N MET A 142 -4.88 -42.83 -13.64
CA MET A 142 -4.40 -44.05 -14.28
C MET A 142 -3.14 -44.62 -13.59
N ALA A 143 -2.35 -43.79 -12.90
CA ALA A 143 -1.18 -44.25 -12.14
C ALA A 143 -1.56 -45.14 -10.95
N ARG A 144 -2.85 -45.16 -10.56
CA ARG A 144 -3.40 -46.14 -9.60
C ARG A 144 -3.20 -47.58 -10.06
N LEU A 145 -3.22 -47.83 -11.38
CA LEU A 145 -2.98 -49.15 -11.96
C LEU A 145 -1.53 -49.62 -11.74
N ALA A 146 -0.61 -48.68 -11.53
CA ALA A 146 0.80 -48.93 -11.21
C ALA A 146 1.09 -48.83 -9.69
N GLY A 147 0.04 -48.79 -8.85
CA GLY A 147 0.16 -48.76 -7.38
C GLY A 147 0.42 -47.38 -6.77
N LYS A 148 0.38 -46.30 -7.56
CA LYS A 148 0.49 -44.92 -7.07
C LYS A 148 -0.91 -44.31 -6.92
N PHE A 149 -1.40 -44.14 -5.69
CA PHE A 149 -2.80 -43.78 -5.42
C PHE A 149 -3.10 -42.30 -5.23
N GLY A 150 -2.07 -41.49 -4.95
CA GLY A 150 -2.20 -40.05 -4.77
C GLY A 150 -0.87 -39.32 -4.86
N TRP A 151 -0.96 -38.01 -5.09
CA TRP A 151 0.16 -37.07 -5.04
C TRP A 151 0.11 -36.23 -3.78
N THR A 152 1.26 -36.12 -3.13
CA THR A 152 1.47 -35.16 -2.06
C THR A 152 1.86 -33.81 -2.66
N ILE A 153 1.12 -32.75 -2.32
CA ILE A 153 1.34 -31.39 -2.79
C ILE A 153 1.36 -30.47 -1.56
N ARG A 154 2.42 -29.65 -1.47
CA ARG A 154 2.52 -28.56 -0.50
C ARG A 154 2.86 -27.28 -1.24
N THR A 155 2.14 -26.21 -0.90
CA THR A 155 2.38 -24.85 -1.38
C THR A 155 2.37 -23.91 -0.19
N SER A 156 3.09 -22.81 -0.30
CA SER A 156 3.11 -21.80 0.75
C SER A 156 3.23 -20.42 0.15
N ALA A 157 2.70 -19.45 0.86
CA ALA A 157 2.82 -18.04 0.53
C ALA A 157 3.17 -17.25 1.79
N ILE A 158 3.93 -16.19 1.61
CA ILE A 158 4.19 -15.20 2.66
C ILE A 158 3.68 -13.86 2.15
N ALA A 159 2.80 -13.23 2.91
CA ALA A 159 2.36 -11.86 2.66
C ALA A 159 2.87 -10.95 3.77
N GLU A 160 3.29 -9.74 3.41
CA GLU A 160 3.75 -8.75 4.38
C GLU A 160 2.96 -7.44 4.27
N ALA A 161 2.84 -6.74 5.39
CA ALA A 161 2.31 -5.38 5.49
C ALA A 161 3.46 -4.38 5.51
N TYR A 162 3.56 -3.55 4.47
CA TYR A 162 4.62 -2.55 4.34
C TYR A 162 4.06 -1.15 4.07
N ARG A 163 4.91 -0.14 4.22
CA ARG A 163 4.62 1.24 3.84
C ARG A 163 5.48 1.62 2.63
N PRO A 164 4.89 1.96 1.48
CA PRO A 164 5.66 2.44 0.34
C PRO A 164 6.38 3.74 0.72
N LYS A 165 7.68 3.81 0.43
CA LYS A 165 8.51 5.00 0.72
C LYS A 165 7.92 6.29 0.15
N CYS A 166 7.26 6.20 -1.00
CA CYS A 166 6.64 7.35 -1.66
C CYS A 166 5.40 7.90 -0.96
N LEU A 167 4.84 7.14 -0.02
CA LEU A 167 3.68 7.53 0.77
C LEU A 167 4.05 7.85 2.22
N THR A 168 5.29 7.59 2.62
CA THR A 168 5.83 8.13 3.86
C THR A 168 6.21 9.58 3.62
N GLU A 169 7.24 9.87 2.83
CA GLU A 169 7.70 11.22 2.53
C GLU A 169 7.89 11.40 1.02
N GLY A 170 7.34 12.47 0.47
CA GLY A 170 7.34 12.72 -0.97
C GLY A 170 6.09 13.41 -1.47
N LEU A 171 6.00 13.48 -2.79
CA LEU A 171 4.84 13.98 -3.53
C LEU A 171 4.21 12.80 -4.28
N SER A 172 2.94 12.52 -4.03
CA SER A 172 2.19 11.43 -4.63
C SER A 172 0.89 11.94 -5.23
N ALA A 173 0.68 11.76 -6.53
CA ALA A 173 -0.49 12.26 -7.25
C ALA A 173 -1.17 11.17 -8.08
N ASN A 174 -2.50 11.14 -8.09
CA ASN A 174 -3.25 10.37 -9.09
C ASN A 174 -3.21 11.05 -10.47
N GLY A 175 -3.05 12.37 -10.52
CA GLY A 175 -2.83 13.13 -11.73
C GLY A 175 -1.35 13.25 -12.09
N VAL A 176 -0.95 14.47 -12.47
CA VAL A 176 0.40 14.83 -12.88
C VAL A 176 1.13 15.47 -11.70
N ILE A 177 2.43 15.22 -11.58
CA ILE A 177 3.31 16.06 -10.76
C ILE A 177 4.08 16.96 -11.71
N ASP A 178 3.93 18.27 -11.57
CA ASP A 178 4.58 19.28 -12.42
C ASP A 178 5.45 20.19 -11.56
N LEU A 179 6.77 20.06 -11.70
CA LEU A 179 7.76 20.78 -10.91
C LEU A 179 8.67 21.62 -11.81
N GLN A 180 8.98 22.83 -11.34
CA GLN A 180 9.79 23.78 -12.10
C GLN A 180 11.30 23.48 -11.97
N SER A 181 12.14 24.46 -12.29
CA SER A 181 13.60 24.30 -12.42
C SER A 181 14.34 24.51 -11.10
N GLY A 182 15.54 23.94 -10.96
CA GLY A 182 16.44 24.29 -9.85
C GLY A 182 16.15 23.60 -8.51
N ASN A 183 15.31 22.57 -8.49
CA ASN A 183 14.98 21.86 -7.25
C ASN A 183 16.04 20.82 -6.91
N THR A 184 16.24 20.57 -5.62
CA THR A 184 17.10 19.49 -5.13
C THR A 184 16.27 18.50 -4.32
N PHE A 185 16.22 17.25 -4.75
CA PHE A 185 15.54 16.15 -4.05
C PHE A 185 16.58 15.32 -3.30
N LYS A 186 16.50 15.37 -1.97
CA LYS A 186 17.43 14.64 -1.09
C LYS A 186 17.18 13.13 -1.13
N SER A 187 18.18 12.36 -0.72
CA SER A 187 18.06 10.91 -0.55
C SER A 187 16.81 10.55 0.27
N GLY A 188 16.01 9.61 -0.23
CA GLY A 188 14.76 9.17 0.41
C GLY A 188 13.51 9.93 -0.03
N PHE A 189 13.65 11.10 -0.67
CA PHE A 189 12.50 11.84 -1.20
C PHE A 189 11.96 11.16 -2.46
N CYS A 190 10.64 10.97 -2.53
CA CYS A 190 10.00 10.33 -3.68
C CYS A 190 8.99 11.23 -4.39
N LEU A 191 8.97 11.13 -5.71
CA LEU A 191 7.92 11.60 -6.59
C LEU A 191 7.18 10.39 -7.17
N TYR A 192 5.87 10.32 -6.98
CA TYR A 192 5.02 9.32 -7.61
C TYR A 192 3.83 9.98 -8.30
N ALA A 193 3.70 9.77 -9.61
CA ALA A 193 2.52 10.21 -10.35
C ALA A 193 1.92 9.05 -11.12
N ARG A 194 0.60 8.84 -10.97
CA ARG A 194 -0.10 7.79 -11.71
C ARG A 194 -0.25 8.13 -13.20
N ALA A 195 -0.36 9.42 -13.55
CA ALA A 195 -0.36 9.85 -14.95
C ALA A 195 1.07 9.95 -15.49
N TYR A 196 1.81 10.98 -15.07
CA TYR A 196 3.22 11.19 -15.39
C TYR A 196 3.82 12.29 -14.50
N VAL A 197 5.15 12.37 -14.50
CA VAL A 197 5.88 13.47 -13.88
C VAL A 197 6.39 14.40 -14.98
N SER A 198 6.14 15.70 -14.83
CA SER A 198 6.69 16.79 -15.64
C SER A 198 7.79 17.49 -14.83
N LEU A 199 8.99 17.54 -15.40
CA LEU A 199 10.13 18.22 -14.77
C LEU A 199 10.75 19.20 -15.74
N ASN A 200 11.01 20.40 -15.24
CA ASN A 200 11.85 21.36 -15.95
C ASN A 200 13.35 21.04 -15.74
N GLN A 201 14.25 22.00 -15.98
CA GLN A 201 15.70 21.78 -16.03
C GLN A 201 16.41 22.11 -14.71
N ASN A 202 17.67 21.69 -14.58
CA ASN A 202 18.56 22.01 -13.45
C ASN A 202 18.06 21.47 -12.11
N ASN A 203 17.32 20.37 -12.12
CA ASN A 203 16.95 19.65 -10.91
C ASN A 203 18.08 18.68 -10.52
N ILE A 204 18.24 18.41 -9.23
CA ILE A 204 19.24 17.48 -8.70
C ILE A 204 18.52 16.40 -7.92
N PHE A 205 18.80 15.14 -8.26
CA PHE A 205 18.28 13.94 -7.63
C PHE A 205 19.43 13.23 -6.93
N GLU A 206 19.49 13.31 -5.60
CA GLU A 206 20.53 12.61 -4.86
C GLU A 206 20.33 11.08 -4.91
N PRO A 207 21.40 10.29 -4.76
CA PRO A 207 21.28 8.84 -4.68
C PRO A 207 20.25 8.40 -3.62
N GLY A 208 19.29 7.57 -4.02
CA GLY A 208 18.20 7.12 -3.15
C GLY A 208 16.92 7.97 -3.22
N SER A 209 16.93 9.10 -3.93
CA SER A 209 15.69 9.73 -4.40
C SER A 209 14.99 8.87 -5.45
N ILE A 210 13.68 8.99 -5.56
CA ILE A 210 12.86 8.14 -6.44
C ILE A 210 11.94 9.02 -7.28
N VAL A 211 11.90 8.76 -8.59
CA VAL A 211 10.88 9.27 -9.49
C VAL A 211 10.17 8.07 -10.09
N SER A 212 8.88 7.94 -9.80
CA SER A 212 8.12 6.73 -10.14
C SER A 212 6.79 7.03 -10.79
N MET A 213 6.44 6.19 -11.75
CA MET A 213 5.17 6.22 -12.48
C MET A 213 4.92 4.84 -13.09
N PRO A 214 3.68 4.52 -13.50
CA PRO A 214 3.38 3.22 -14.09
C PRO A 214 4.16 2.92 -15.37
N ASP A 215 4.44 3.96 -16.17
CA ASP A 215 5.24 3.88 -17.38
C ASP A 215 6.20 5.08 -17.47
N VAL A 216 7.48 4.84 -17.25
CA VAL A 216 8.53 5.87 -17.30
C VAL A 216 8.68 6.54 -18.67
N ASN A 217 8.13 5.96 -19.75
CA ASN A 217 8.13 6.60 -21.07
C ASN A 217 7.22 7.83 -21.15
N ASN A 218 6.27 7.97 -20.20
CA ASN A 218 5.40 9.14 -20.13
C ASN A 218 6.06 10.33 -19.40
N LEU A 219 7.29 10.17 -18.90
CA LEU A 219 8.04 11.25 -18.27
C LEU A 219 8.14 12.44 -19.22
N ASP A 220 7.60 13.58 -18.80
CA ASP A 220 7.62 14.82 -19.55
C ASP A 220 8.84 15.65 -19.13
N ILE A 221 9.84 15.68 -20.00
CA ILE A 221 11.06 16.47 -19.81
C ILE A 221 11.49 17.10 -21.14
N PRO A 222 12.18 18.25 -21.10
CA PRO A 222 12.84 18.80 -22.27
C PRO A 222 13.81 17.79 -22.90
N ALA A 223 14.14 17.96 -24.18
CA ALA A 223 15.10 17.08 -24.87
C ALA A 223 16.47 16.99 -24.17
N SER A 224 16.89 18.05 -23.47
CA SER A 224 18.10 18.10 -22.65
C SER A 224 17.88 17.64 -21.20
N GLY A 225 16.69 17.14 -20.85
CA GLY A 225 16.25 16.87 -19.48
C GLY A 225 17.20 15.94 -18.72
N PHE A 226 17.58 14.80 -19.30
CA PHE A 226 18.53 13.88 -18.65
C PHE A 226 19.95 14.47 -18.47
N SER A 227 20.36 15.39 -19.35
CA SER A 227 21.67 16.07 -19.21
C SER A 227 21.65 17.25 -18.25
N ARG A 228 20.45 17.79 -17.96
CA ARG A 228 20.24 18.98 -17.13
C ARG A 228 19.63 18.66 -15.78
N ASN A 229 19.15 17.44 -15.58
CA ASN A 229 18.63 16.97 -14.31
C ASN A 229 19.55 15.86 -13.78
N ASP A 230 20.46 16.23 -12.90
CA ASP A 230 21.47 15.33 -12.36
C ASP A 230 20.82 14.22 -11.52
N GLY A 231 21.24 12.97 -11.71
CA GLY A 231 20.70 11.79 -11.01
C GLY A 231 19.28 11.35 -11.41
N LEU A 232 18.62 12.02 -12.36
CA LEU A 232 17.24 11.70 -12.75
C LEU A 232 17.13 10.29 -13.34
N ALA A 233 18.06 9.89 -14.22
CA ALA A 233 18.03 8.57 -14.85
C ALA A 233 18.14 7.45 -13.81
N GLU A 234 18.98 7.65 -12.80
CA GLU A 234 19.19 6.73 -11.68
C GLU A 234 18.00 6.70 -10.71
N ALA A 235 17.24 7.79 -10.59
CA ALA A 235 16.06 7.89 -9.73
C ALA A 235 14.80 7.26 -10.36
N LEU A 236 14.74 7.10 -11.69
CA LEU A 236 13.55 6.62 -12.40
C LEU A 236 13.24 5.14 -12.14
N ARG A 237 12.00 4.83 -11.79
CA ARG A 237 11.50 3.46 -11.57
C ARG A 237 10.07 3.32 -12.09
N ASN A 238 9.75 2.18 -12.72
CA ASN A 238 8.35 1.81 -12.93
C ASN A 238 7.74 1.35 -11.61
N ALA A 239 6.65 1.99 -11.19
CA ALA A 239 5.90 1.58 -10.00
C ALA A 239 4.42 1.92 -10.16
N PHE A 240 3.57 1.13 -9.52
CA PHE A 240 2.14 1.40 -9.43
C PHE A 240 1.72 1.37 -7.96
N TYR A 241 1.19 2.50 -7.48
CA TYR A 241 0.55 2.62 -6.18
C TYR A 241 -0.89 3.10 -6.37
N ASP A 242 -1.82 2.39 -5.76
CA ASP A 242 -3.20 2.88 -5.63
C ASP A 242 -3.28 3.75 -4.38
N LEU A 243 -3.57 5.05 -4.53
CA LEU A 243 -3.62 6.02 -3.43
C LEU A 243 -4.91 5.87 -2.60
N ARG A 244 -5.07 4.70 -1.98
CA ARG A 244 -6.28 4.26 -1.26
C ARG A 244 -6.70 5.21 -0.13
N ILE A 245 -5.76 5.97 0.43
CA ILE A 245 -6.03 6.96 1.47
C ILE A 245 -7.03 8.02 1.02
N LEU A 246 -7.04 8.35 -0.29
CA LEU A 246 -7.98 9.30 -0.87
C LEU A 246 -9.42 8.77 -0.83
N ASN A 247 -9.62 7.47 -1.06
CA ASN A 247 -10.94 6.84 -1.02
C ASN A 247 -11.49 6.73 0.41
N GLN A 248 -10.62 6.78 1.42
CA GLN A 248 -10.99 6.72 2.83
C GLN A 248 -10.97 8.09 3.52
N LEU A 249 -10.69 9.17 2.78
CA LEU A 249 -10.45 10.48 3.36
C LEU A 249 -11.69 11.03 4.10
N SER A 250 -12.88 10.91 3.50
CA SER A 250 -14.12 11.33 4.16
C SER A 250 -14.37 10.54 5.45
N THR A 251 -14.25 9.22 5.39
CA THR A 251 -14.43 8.35 6.56
C THR A 251 -13.42 8.66 7.66
N LYS A 252 -12.15 8.94 7.32
CA LYS A 252 -11.14 9.34 8.32
C LYS A 252 -11.44 10.68 8.96
N ILE A 253 -11.96 11.65 8.21
CA ILE A 253 -12.42 12.94 8.76
C ILE A 253 -13.61 12.73 9.70
N ASP A 254 -14.57 11.89 9.32
CA ASP A 254 -15.75 11.57 10.13
C ASP A 254 -15.40 10.78 11.40
N ASP A 255 -14.48 9.82 11.31
CA ASP A 255 -13.98 9.04 12.45
C ASP A 255 -13.24 9.94 13.45
N LEU A 256 -12.45 10.91 12.96
CA LEU A 256 -11.79 11.90 13.83
C LEU A 256 -12.83 12.82 14.50
N ARG A 257 -13.82 13.29 13.73
CA ARG A 257 -14.87 14.18 14.25
C ARG A 257 -15.77 13.49 15.28
N SER A 258 -16.11 12.23 15.07
CA SER A 258 -16.99 11.45 15.96
C SER A 258 -16.28 10.92 17.21
N GLY A 259 -14.95 11.02 17.27
CA GLY A 259 -14.13 10.44 18.34
C GLY A 259 -13.93 8.93 18.21
N ALA A 260 -14.29 8.33 17.07
CA ALA A 260 -14.00 6.92 16.77
C ALA A 260 -12.51 6.68 16.49
N ALA A 261 -11.79 7.69 15.99
CA ALA A 261 -10.34 7.69 15.91
C ALA A 261 -9.71 8.22 17.21
N THR A 262 -8.53 7.69 17.56
CA THR A 262 -7.75 8.20 18.69
C THR A 262 -7.28 9.62 18.42
N MET A 263 -7.63 10.54 19.32
CA MET A 263 -7.15 11.92 19.25
C MET A 263 -5.64 11.99 19.51
N PRO A 264 -4.92 12.95 18.91
CA PRO A 264 -3.52 13.17 19.21
C PRO A 264 -3.27 13.46 20.70
N SER A 265 -2.11 13.07 21.21
CA SER A 265 -1.76 13.21 22.63
C SER A 265 -1.72 14.66 23.14
N TYR A 266 -1.57 15.63 22.26
CA TYR A 266 -1.60 17.06 22.59
C TYR A 266 -3.02 17.60 22.79
N ILE A 267 -4.08 16.82 22.51
CA ILE A 267 -5.47 17.21 22.77
C ILE A 267 -5.88 16.75 24.17
N THR A 268 -6.09 17.73 25.05
CA THR A 268 -6.49 17.51 26.46
C THR A 268 -7.99 17.59 26.67
N ASP A 269 -8.70 18.36 25.84
CA ASP A 269 -10.16 18.49 25.84
C ASP A 269 -10.70 18.14 24.44
N PRO A 270 -11.32 16.95 24.26
CA PRO A 270 -11.87 16.53 22.98
C PRO A 270 -13.24 17.16 22.68
N SER A 271 -13.79 18.01 23.56
CA SER A 271 -15.06 18.67 23.30
C SER A 271 -14.94 19.68 22.15
N ILE A 272 -15.92 19.64 21.24
CA ILE A 272 -15.90 20.48 20.03
C ILE A 272 -16.43 21.88 20.38
N THR A 273 -15.58 22.88 20.23
CA THR A 273 -15.96 24.30 20.34
C THR A 273 -16.26 24.88 18.97
N THR A 274 -17.47 25.42 18.78
CA THR A 274 -17.87 26.02 17.50
C THR A 274 -17.43 27.50 17.40
N ILE A 275 -16.70 27.85 16.33
CA ILE A 275 -16.37 29.24 15.99
C ILE A 275 -17.24 29.70 14.82
N SER A 276 -18.09 30.69 15.09
CA SER A 276 -19.11 31.17 14.12
C SER A 276 -18.76 32.49 13.42
N LYS A 277 -17.48 32.81 13.29
CA LYS A 277 -16.99 34.03 12.64
C LYS A 277 -16.41 33.72 11.26
N SER A 278 -16.53 34.66 10.33
CA SER A 278 -15.89 34.60 9.01
C SER A 278 -14.45 35.14 9.00
N LYS A 279 -14.08 35.95 9.98
CA LYS A 279 -12.71 36.38 10.27
C LYS A 279 -12.35 35.90 11.67
N ILE A 280 -11.28 35.12 11.76
CA ILE A 280 -10.87 34.41 12.97
C ILE A 280 -9.41 34.79 13.19
N ASP A 281 -9.08 35.19 14.41
CA ASP A 281 -7.69 35.40 14.79
C ASP A 281 -7.09 34.10 15.35
N THR A 282 -5.80 33.85 15.13
CA THR A 282 -5.13 32.65 15.68
C THR A 282 -5.22 32.56 17.20
N SER A 283 -5.36 33.68 17.92
CA SER A 283 -5.54 33.70 19.38
C SER A 283 -6.87 33.12 19.88
N GLU A 284 -7.83 32.88 18.98
CA GLU A 284 -9.09 32.20 19.33
C GLU A 284 -8.91 30.69 19.52
N PHE A 285 -7.80 30.13 19.03
CA PHE A 285 -7.46 28.72 19.21
C PHE A 285 -6.60 28.54 20.46
N GLN A 286 -7.18 27.92 21.49
CA GLN A 286 -6.47 27.52 22.70
C GLN A 286 -5.80 26.15 22.49
N PRO A 287 -4.55 25.97 22.93
CA PRO A 287 -3.88 24.69 22.90
C PRO A 287 -4.69 23.59 23.60
N GLY A 288 -4.65 22.38 23.06
CA GLY A 288 -5.28 21.18 23.60
C GLY A 288 -6.77 21.01 23.33
N HIS A 289 -7.36 21.80 22.42
CA HIS A 289 -8.80 21.82 22.17
C HIS A 289 -9.16 21.46 20.72
N VAL A 290 -10.43 21.08 20.54
CA VAL A 290 -11.02 20.75 19.24
C VAL A 290 -12.01 21.85 18.82
N TYR A 291 -11.95 22.25 17.55
CA TYR A 291 -12.74 23.34 16.99
C TYR A 291 -13.53 22.93 15.76
N GLU A 292 -14.72 23.48 15.61
CA GLU A 292 -15.48 23.43 14.36
C GLU A 292 -15.82 24.83 13.86
N LEU A 293 -15.40 25.15 12.65
CA LEU A 293 -15.72 26.41 11.99
C LEU A 293 -17.13 26.29 11.37
N SER A 294 -18.09 27.06 11.88
CA SER A 294 -19.48 26.98 11.39
C SER A 294 -19.71 27.65 10.04
N CYS A 295 -18.66 28.23 9.45
CA CYS A 295 -18.68 28.78 8.09
C CYS A 295 -19.89 29.70 7.85
N SER A 296 -20.14 30.64 8.77
CA SER A 296 -21.25 31.59 8.71
C SER A 296 -21.20 32.52 7.48
N GLY A 297 -20.05 32.58 6.79
CA GLY A 297 -19.90 33.13 5.44
C GLY A 297 -19.46 32.05 4.43
N SER A 298 -19.39 32.40 3.14
CA SER A 298 -18.97 31.46 2.09
C SER A 298 -17.53 30.92 2.26
N LYS A 299 -16.71 31.57 3.09
CA LYS A 299 -15.32 31.21 3.42
C LYS A 299 -14.97 31.66 4.85
N ALA A 300 -13.97 31.05 5.46
CA ALA A 300 -13.36 31.48 6.71
C ALA A 300 -11.97 32.06 6.45
N HIS A 301 -11.68 33.25 6.98
CA HIS A 301 -10.37 33.88 6.96
C HIS A 301 -9.72 33.73 8.34
N ILE A 302 -8.51 33.17 8.37
CA ILE A 302 -7.72 32.99 9.59
C ILE A 302 -6.49 33.90 9.49
N ASP A 303 -6.44 34.94 10.31
CA ASP A 303 -5.30 35.86 10.40
C ASP A 303 -4.59 35.71 11.74
N GLY A 304 -3.34 36.17 11.86
CA GLY A 304 -2.58 36.13 13.10
C GLY A 304 -1.18 35.53 12.93
N THR A 305 -0.70 34.83 13.95
CA THR A 305 0.68 34.31 14.01
C THR A 305 0.73 32.80 13.95
N THR A 306 0.37 32.11 15.03
CA THR A 306 0.53 30.65 15.13
C THR A 306 -0.66 30.00 15.82
N ILE A 307 -1.15 28.90 15.25
CA ILE A 307 -2.06 27.96 15.91
C ILE A 307 -1.24 26.79 16.42
N LYS A 308 -1.44 26.41 17.68
CA LYS A 308 -0.74 25.31 18.33
C LYS A 308 -1.68 24.30 18.98
N ASP A 309 -1.32 23.02 18.89
CA ASP A 309 -1.94 21.91 19.61
C ASP A 309 -3.47 21.86 19.44
N ALA A 310 -3.96 21.84 18.20
CA ALA A 310 -5.39 21.95 17.92
C ALA A 310 -5.87 20.95 16.87
N VAL A 311 -7.11 20.48 16.99
CA VAL A 311 -7.81 19.80 15.89
C VAL A 311 -8.92 20.71 15.40
N ILE A 312 -8.92 21.02 14.10
CA ILE A 312 -9.86 21.98 13.52
C ILE A 312 -10.62 21.32 12.38
N PHE A 313 -11.94 21.44 12.42
CA PHE A 313 -12.83 21.02 11.37
C PHE A 313 -13.46 22.22 10.66
N ALA A 314 -13.56 22.16 9.34
CA ALA A 314 -14.30 23.12 8.53
C ALA A 314 -15.13 22.42 7.45
N SER A 315 -16.16 23.11 6.97
CA SER A 315 -17.01 22.66 5.84
C SER A 315 -17.04 23.66 4.68
N CYS A 316 -16.22 24.71 4.75
CA CYS A 316 -16.10 25.77 3.73
C CYS A 316 -14.63 26.05 3.40
N PRO A 317 -14.35 26.76 2.31
CA PRO A 317 -13.00 27.22 2.00
C PRO A 317 -12.40 28.04 3.15
N VAL A 318 -11.16 27.70 3.52
CA VAL A 318 -10.36 28.40 4.53
C VAL A 318 -9.23 29.14 3.83
N VAL A 319 -9.09 30.42 4.17
CA VAL A 319 -8.05 31.31 3.66
C VAL A 319 -7.17 31.75 4.83
N PHE A 320 -5.91 31.35 4.82
CA PHE A 320 -4.92 31.80 5.78
C PHE A 320 -4.40 33.18 5.39
N GLY A 321 -4.21 34.03 6.39
CA GLY A 321 -3.51 35.30 6.28
C GLY A 321 -2.02 35.12 5.99
N ASN A 322 -1.34 36.23 5.78
CA ASN A 322 0.10 36.21 5.49
C ASN A 322 0.90 35.86 6.76
N GLY A 323 1.77 34.86 6.66
CA GLY A 323 2.67 34.48 7.76
C GLY A 323 2.06 33.58 8.83
N VAL A 324 0.84 33.06 8.62
CA VAL A 324 0.21 32.13 9.57
C VAL A 324 1.00 30.83 9.63
N ALA A 325 1.25 30.37 10.85
CA ALA A 325 1.91 29.10 11.13
C ALA A 325 0.99 28.12 11.87
N LEU A 326 1.13 26.83 11.57
CA LEU A 326 0.45 25.74 12.26
C LEU A 326 1.50 24.81 12.88
N GLU A 327 1.34 24.39 14.13
CA GLU A 327 2.24 23.46 14.82
C GLU A 327 1.42 22.49 15.68
N ASN A 328 1.59 21.17 15.54
CA ASN A 328 0.70 20.18 16.16
C ASN A 328 -0.78 20.42 15.83
N VAL A 329 -1.09 20.55 14.54
CA VAL A 329 -2.45 20.83 14.08
C VAL A 329 -2.93 19.77 13.12
N ILE A 330 -4.09 19.19 13.40
CA ILE A 330 -4.87 18.48 12.37
C ILE A 330 -5.96 19.43 11.89
N PHE A 331 -5.93 19.79 10.61
CA PHE A 331 -6.96 20.61 9.99
C PHE A 331 -7.69 19.82 8.91
N ALA A 332 -8.91 19.39 9.22
CA ALA A 332 -9.78 18.66 8.32
C ALA A 332 -10.86 19.57 7.71
N ASN A 333 -11.06 19.47 6.40
CA ASN A 333 -12.04 20.26 5.67
C ASN A 333 -12.85 19.42 4.70
N THR A 334 -14.18 19.46 4.83
CA THR A 334 -15.10 18.72 3.94
C THR A 334 -15.52 19.51 2.71
N SER A 335 -15.03 20.75 2.54
CA SER A 335 -15.27 21.53 1.33
C SER A 335 -14.63 20.87 0.11
N THR A 336 -15.41 20.72 -0.97
CA THR A 336 -14.96 20.14 -2.24
C THR A 336 -14.41 21.17 -3.24
N SER A 337 -14.24 22.41 -2.79
CA SER A 337 -13.66 23.51 -3.59
C SER A 337 -12.23 23.19 -4.01
N ASP A 338 -11.83 23.57 -5.24
CA ASP A 338 -10.43 23.49 -5.70
C ASP A 338 -9.47 24.29 -4.82
N ARG A 339 -10.00 25.25 -4.04
CA ARG A 339 -9.27 26.01 -3.03
C ARG A 339 -9.96 25.86 -1.68
N SER A 340 -10.04 24.63 -1.18
CA SER A 340 -10.54 24.34 0.17
C SER A 340 -9.61 24.92 1.23
N PHE A 341 -8.31 24.87 1.01
CA PHE A 341 -7.32 25.64 1.76
C PHE A 341 -6.56 26.55 0.82
N SER A 342 -6.35 27.79 1.25
CA SER A 342 -5.51 28.71 0.49
C SER A 342 -4.75 29.70 1.35
N ALA A 343 -3.60 30.15 0.86
CA ALA A 343 -2.82 31.21 1.49
C ALA A 343 -2.18 32.11 0.43
N PRO A 344 -2.15 33.44 0.63
CA PRO A 344 -1.51 34.36 -0.31
C PRO A 344 0.02 34.30 -0.24
N SER A 345 0.59 34.13 0.96
CA SER A 345 2.03 34.02 1.17
C SER A 345 2.35 33.54 2.59
N GLY A 346 3.51 32.91 2.78
CA GLY A 346 4.14 32.75 4.10
C GLY A 346 3.45 31.76 5.02
N LEU A 347 2.63 30.85 4.49
CA LEU A 347 2.05 29.77 5.29
C LEU A 347 3.16 28.82 5.73
N ARG A 348 3.28 28.60 7.04
CA ARG A 348 4.19 27.61 7.61
C ARG A 348 3.41 26.44 8.18
N LEU A 349 3.62 25.25 7.64
CA LEU A 349 3.10 24.02 8.17
C LEU A 349 4.21 23.33 8.96
N GLY A 350 3.98 23.17 10.25
CA GLY A 350 4.85 22.52 11.21
C GLY A 350 5.98 23.39 11.78
N ALA A 351 6.60 22.88 12.83
CA ALA A 351 7.67 23.55 13.55
C ALA A 351 9.02 23.38 12.84
N ASN A 352 9.77 24.47 12.68
CA ASN A 352 11.13 24.41 12.14
C ASN A 352 12.12 24.02 13.25
N ASP A 353 12.21 22.73 13.54
CA ASP A 353 13.00 22.16 14.64
C ASP A 353 14.01 21.11 14.18
N SER A 354 14.34 21.10 12.88
CA SER A 354 15.22 20.11 12.25
C SER A 354 14.69 18.68 12.37
N CYS A 355 13.40 18.49 12.06
CA CYS A 355 12.73 17.18 12.05
C CYS A 355 12.65 16.52 13.44
N ALA A 356 12.54 17.33 14.49
CA ALA A 356 12.34 16.79 15.83
C ALA A 356 10.95 16.14 15.93
N SER A 357 10.76 15.34 16.98
CA SER A 357 9.46 14.71 17.24
C SER A 357 8.45 15.77 17.71
N GLY A 358 7.21 15.66 17.21
CA GLY A 358 6.16 16.65 17.40
C GLY A 358 6.28 17.82 16.41
N GLY A 359 5.45 18.84 16.62
CA GLY A 359 5.38 20.03 15.76
C GLY A 359 4.71 19.81 14.40
N GLY A 360 4.51 18.57 13.96
CA GLY A 360 3.94 18.23 12.66
C GLY A 360 2.49 18.72 12.44
N VAL A 361 2.08 18.79 11.18
CA VAL A 361 0.75 19.26 10.78
C VAL A 361 0.15 18.32 9.76
N GLN A 362 -1.14 18.01 9.91
CA GLN A 362 -1.91 17.19 8.97
C GLN A 362 -3.06 17.99 8.39
N ILE A 363 -3.02 18.26 7.09
CA ILE A 363 -4.10 18.89 6.35
C ILE A 363 -4.88 17.81 5.61
N LEU A 364 -6.17 17.67 5.92
CA LEU A 364 -7.08 16.73 5.26
C LEU A 364 -8.16 17.51 4.52
N THR A 365 -8.33 17.32 3.22
CA THR A 365 -9.39 18.03 2.47
C THR A 365 -10.03 17.21 1.36
N LEU A 366 -11.36 17.27 1.26
CA LEU A 366 -12.12 16.76 0.12
C LEU A 366 -12.03 17.67 -1.12
N GLY A 367 -11.36 18.81 -0.99
CA GLY A 367 -11.10 19.77 -2.04
C GLY A 367 -9.62 19.82 -2.42
N GLY A 368 -9.19 20.98 -2.88
CA GLY A 368 -7.79 21.27 -3.23
C GLY A 368 -7.12 22.23 -2.26
N VAL A 369 -5.79 22.32 -2.38
CA VAL A 369 -4.95 23.21 -1.60
C VAL A 369 -4.20 24.14 -2.55
N GLY A 370 -4.20 25.45 -2.26
CA GLY A 370 -3.54 26.43 -3.12
C GLY A 370 -2.82 27.51 -2.32
N SER A 371 -1.49 27.50 -2.32
CA SER A 371 -0.70 28.56 -1.70
C SER A 371 0.17 29.29 -2.71
N ALA A 372 0.02 30.61 -2.78
CA ALA A 372 0.57 31.42 -3.85
C ALA A 372 2.06 31.76 -3.68
N ALA A 373 2.61 31.77 -2.46
CA ALA A 373 4.02 32.10 -2.24
C ALA A 373 4.57 31.60 -0.89
N LYS A 374 5.89 31.36 -0.86
CA LYS A 374 6.72 31.15 0.33
C LYS A 374 6.11 30.19 1.36
N VAL A 375 5.66 29.03 0.91
CA VAL A 375 5.23 27.99 1.84
C VAL A 375 6.44 27.32 2.47
N GLU A 376 6.34 27.06 3.76
CA GLU A 376 7.29 26.26 4.50
C GLU A 376 6.58 25.01 5.02
N PHE A 377 7.22 23.86 4.87
CA PHE A 377 6.76 22.54 5.28
C PHE A 377 7.84 21.91 6.16
N TYR A 378 7.47 21.65 7.40
CA TYR A 378 8.29 20.95 8.38
C TYR A 378 7.44 19.82 8.98
N GLY A 379 7.84 18.55 8.79
CA GLY A 379 7.11 17.41 9.35
C GLY A 379 5.61 17.40 9.03
N SER A 380 5.23 17.77 7.80
CA SER A 380 3.84 18.07 7.45
C SER A 380 3.27 17.14 6.39
N GLN A 381 2.00 16.77 6.57
CA GLN A 381 1.25 15.96 5.63
C GLN A 381 0.07 16.74 5.05
N ILE A 382 -0.14 16.62 3.74
CA ILE A 382 -1.33 17.11 3.05
C ILE A 382 -1.96 15.95 2.31
N ILE A 383 -3.23 15.67 2.59
CA ILE A 383 -4.04 14.72 1.83
C ILE A 383 -5.23 15.49 1.25
N ALA A 384 -5.20 15.70 -0.06
CA ALA A 384 -6.21 16.45 -0.79
C ALA A 384 -6.87 15.58 -1.85
N ALA A 385 -8.20 15.55 -1.90
CA ALA A 385 -8.92 14.80 -2.92
C ALA A 385 -8.80 15.44 -4.32
N ARG A 386 -8.44 16.73 -4.40
CA ARG A 386 -8.24 17.46 -5.67
C ARG A 386 -6.79 17.93 -5.79
N ASP A 387 -6.58 19.00 -6.55
CA ASP A 387 -5.24 19.51 -6.87
C ASP A 387 -4.56 20.16 -5.67
N VAL A 388 -3.23 20.06 -5.62
CA VAL A 388 -2.38 20.77 -4.67
C VAL A 388 -1.40 21.65 -5.44
N ASN A 389 -1.52 22.96 -5.28
CA ASN A 389 -0.61 23.93 -5.86
C ASN A 389 0.12 24.68 -4.73
N PHE A 390 1.45 24.69 -4.77
CA PHE A 390 2.22 25.42 -3.79
C PHE A 390 3.46 26.10 -4.39
N ALA A 391 3.71 27.31 -3.90
CA ALA A 391 4.96 28.00 -4.09
C ALA A 391 5.86 27.91 -2.82
N ALA A 392 6.63 26.83 -2.63
CA ALA A 392 7.56 26.67 -1.51
C ALA A 392 8.75 27.67 -1.49
N GLN A 393 9.26 27.94 -0.29
CA GLN A 393 10.48 28.71 -0.06
C GLN A 393 11.73 27.81 -0.22
N ALA A 394 12.84 28.37 -0.71
CA ALA A 394 14.02 27.61 -1.14
C ALA A 394 14.58 26.59 -0.11
N ASN A 395 14.59 26.96 1.18
CA ASN A 395 15.04 26.12 2.30
C ASN A 395 13.90 25.73 3.25
N GLY A 396 12.66 25.86 2.79
CA GLY A 396 11.47 25.71 3.62
C GLY A 396 10.90 24.30 3.65
N VAL A 397 11.55 23.27 3.09
CA VAL A 397 10.93 21.93 2.97
C VAL A 397 11.78 20.85 3.63
N GLN A 398 11.29 20.35 4.76
CA GLN A 398 11.90 19.26 5.53
C GLN A 398 10.82 18.28 5.96
N GLY A 399 10.81 17.07 5.39
CA GLY A 399 9.85 16.03 5.78
C GLY A 399 8.42 16.40 5.43
N ILE A 400 8.08 16.30 4.15
CA ILE A 400 6.73 16.55 3.65
C ILE A 400 6.15 15.30 3.00
N SER A 401 4.85 15.09 3.20
CA SER A 401 4.06 14.07 2.52
C SER A 401 2.84 14.73 1.87
N VAL A 402 2.84 14.88 0.55
CA VAL A 402 1.69 15.42 -0.19
C VAL A 402 1.05 14.32 -1.01
N ILE A 403 -0.22 14.05 -0.74
CA ILE A 403 -1.02 13.07 -1.47
C ILE A 403 -2.20 13.80 -2.11
N ALA A 404 -2.22 13.86 -3.44
CA ALA A 404 -3.26 14.55 -4.21
C ALA A 404 -4.05 13.58 -5.09
N GLY A 405 -5.38 13.72 -5.09
CA GLY A 405 -6.25 13.02 -6.04
C GLY A 405 -6.18 13.60 -7.46
N GLY A 406 -5.74 14.85 -7.58
CA GLY A 406 -5.52 15.53 -8.86
C GLY A 406 -4.05 15.79 -9.17
N LYS A 407 -3.75 16.98 -9.70
CA LYS A 407 -2.41 17.46 -10.03
C LYS A 407 -1.68 17.98 -8.78
N ILE A 408 -0.37 17.76 -8.70
CA ILE A 408 0.53 18.54 -7.84
C ILE A 408 1.32 19.50 -8.73
N ASP A 409 1.25 20.79 -8.43
CA ASP A 409 1.97 21.86 -9.15
C ASP A 409 2.85 22.63 -8.14
N GLY A 410 4.15 22.70 -8.41
CA GLY A 410 5.15 23.08 -7.41
C GLY A 410 6.32 23.92 -7.93
N THR A 411 7.23 24.30 -7.04
CA THR A 411 8.19 25.41 -7.23
C THR A 411 9.43 25.15 -8.05
N SER A 412 10.15 26.26 -8.24
CA SER A 412 11.56 26.33 -8.63
C SER A 412 12.45 26.57 -7.42
N ASN A 413 13.72 26.16 -7.48
CA ASN A 413 14.76 26.51 -6.52
C ASN A 413 14.49 26.07 -5.07
N SER A 414 13.79 24.95 -4.86
CA SER A 414 13.52 24.39 -3.53
C SER A 414 14.35 23.15 -3.23
N THR A 415 14.77 23.00 -1.97
CA THR A 415 15.39 21.77 -1.47
C THR A 415 14.35 20.95 -0.72
N PHE A 416 14.07 19.75 -1.20
CA PHE A 416 13.16 18.78 -0.59
C PHE A 416 13.94 17.79 0.27
N GLY A 417 13.95 18.02 1.59
CA GLY A 417 14.61 17.17 2.57
C GLY A 417 13.78 15.96 3.00
N HIS A 418 14.45 14.84 3.26
CA HIS A 418 13.89 13.68 3.96
C HIS A 418 14.20 13.80 5.45
N CYS A 419 13.20 13.68 6.31
CA CYS A 419 13.36 13.77 7.75
C CYS A 419 13.49 12.39 8.41
N GLY A 420 12.78 11.36 7.91
CA GLY A 420 12.77 10.01 8.48
C GLY A 420 12.05 9.88 9.83
N SER A 421 11.99 10.97 10.61
CA SER A 421 11.25 11.16 11.87
C SER A 421 10.52 12.52 11.87
N GLY A 422 9.58 12.75 12.79
CA GLY A 422 8.97 14.08 12.98
C GLY A 422 7.67 14.35 12.19
N MET A 423 7.20 13.41 11.38
CA MET A 423 5.79 13.36 10.94
C MET A 423 4.96 12.50 11.88
N ASP A 424 5.12 12.72 13.18
CA ASP A 424 4.37 11.99 14.18
C ASP A 424 2.87 12.28 13.98
N SER A 425 2.04 11.24 13.98
CA SER A 425 0.59 11.28 13.66
C SER A 425 0.18 11.46 12.19
N SER A 426 1.04 11.14 11.22
CA SER A 426 0.62 11.04 9.81
C SER A 426 -0.52 10.03 9.61
N PHE A 427 -1.50 10.37 8.77
CA PHE A 427 -2.52 9.43 8.31
C PHE A 427 -1.92 8.56 7.21
N ASP A 428 -1.67 7.29 7.54
CA ASP A 428 -1.16 6.32 6.60
C ASP A 428 -2.10 5.11 6.45
N LEU A 429 -1.83 4.32 5.41
CA LEU A 429 -2.44 3.02 5.22
C LEU A 429 -1.33 2.02 4.95
N GLN A 430 -1.50 0.82 5.51
CA GLN A 430 -0.65 -0.31 5.18
C GLN A 430 -0.95 -0.82 3.76
N TYR A 431 0.11 -1.18 3.06
CA TYR A 431 0.08 -1.87 1.78
C TYR A 431 0.51 -3.31 2.00
N PHE A 432 0.07 -4.18 1.11
CA PHE A 432 0.29 -5.61 1.24
C PHE A 432 0.90 -6.15 -0.03
N ARG A 433 1.88 -7.04 0.09
CA ARG A 433 2.47 -7.75 -1.05
C ARG A 433 2.82 -9.18 -0.66
N LEU A 434 2.86 -10.04 -1.67
CA LEU A 434 3.44 -11.38 -1.55
C LEU A 434 4.96 -11.28 -1.66
N ARG A 435 5.65 -12.09 -0.88
CA ARG A 435 7.09 -12.34 -1.00
C ARG A 435 7.29 -13.61 -1.82
N ALA A 436 8.23 -13.53 -2.76
CA ALA A 436 8.53 -14.59 -3.72
C ALA A 436 9.38 -15.70 -3.10
#